data_AF-A0A151SMX1-F1
#
_entry.id   AF-A0A151SMX1-F1
#
_cell.length_a   1.000
_cell.length_b   1.000
_cell.length_c   1.000
_cell.angle_alpha   90.00
_cell.angle_beta   90.00
_cell.angle_gamma   90.00
#
_symmetry.space_group_name_H-M   'P 1'
#
loop_
_entity.id
_entity.type
_entity.pdbx_description
1 polymer ?
#
loop_
_entity_poly.entity_id
_entity_poly.type
_entity_poly.pdbx_seq_one_letter_code
_entity_poly.pdbx_strand_id
1 'polypeptide(L)' 'ELWKTVNEAFVNGFSDYSLLETLVVLIPKVDNPMHLKEFRPISLCNVAFKTISKVIVARIRPFLNDIIGPF' A
#
# COMPACT_ATOMS: atom_id res chain seq x y z
N GLU A 1 4.52 6.35 -18.31
CA GLU A 1 4.94 5.22 -17.45
C GLU A 1 3.93 4.89 -16.35
N LEU A 2 3.86 5.61 -15.22
CA LEU A 2 2.98 5.24 -14.09
C LEU A 2 1.50 5.00 -14.47
N TRP A 3 0.87 5.94 -15.16
CA TRP A 3 -0.53 5.81 -15.57
C TRP A 3 -0.77 4.57 -16.44
N LYS A 4 0.17 4.27 -17.34
CA LYS A 4 0.10 3.11 -18.24
C LYS A 4 0.12 1.83 -17.43
N THR A 5 1.07 1.67 -16.51
CA THR A 5 1.16 0.52 -15.60
C THR A 5 -0.11 0.33 -14.77
N VAL A 6 -0.66 1.42 -14.21
CA VAL A 6 -1.91 1.37 -13.43
C VAL A 6 -3.09 0.98 -14.31
N ASN A 7 -3.21 1.56 -15.51
CA ASN A 7 -4.29 1.25 -16.44
C ASN A 7 -4.22 -0.20 -16.91
N GLU A 8 -3.04 -0.68 -17.31
CA GLU A 8 -2.80 -2.06 -17.71
C GLU A 8 -3.16 -3.05 -16.58
N ALA A 9 -2.85 -2.73 -15.33
CA ALA A 9 -3.23 -3.56 -14.20
C ALA A 9 -4.75 -3.77 -14.08
N PHE A 10 -5.54 -2.73 -14.39
CA PHE A 10 -7.01 -2.83 -14.38
C PHE A 10 -7.60 -3.44 -15.65
N VAL A 11 -6.95 -3.26 -16.80
CA VAL A 11 -7.38 -3.87 -18.07
C VAL A 11 -7.10 -5.38 -18.06
N ASN A 12 -5.93 -5.79 -17.58
CA ASN A 12 -5.48 -7.17 -17.59
C ASN A 12 -5.92 -7.95 -16.33
N GLY A 13 -6.26 -7.24 -15.25
CA GLY A 13 -6.61 -7.84 -13.95
C GLY A 13 -5.40 -8.30 -13.11
N PHE A 14 -4.18 -8.08 -13.59
CA PHE A 14 -2.94 -8.37 -12.87
C PHE A 14 -1.85 -7.35 -13.24
N SER A 15 -0.82 -7.26 -12.40
CA SER A 15 0.37 -6.45 -12.66
C SER A 15 1.64 -7.29 -12.48
N ASP A 16 2.77 -6.75 -12.91
CA ASP A 16 4.08 -7.34 -12.63
C ASP A 16 4.30 -7.49 -11.11
N TYR A 17 4.86 -8.63 -10.71
CA TYR A 17 5.10 -8.98 -9.31
C TYR A 17 6.14 -8.06 -8.65
N SER A 18 7.07 -7.49 -9.43
CA SER A 18 8.06 -6.52 -8.94
C SER A 18 7.42 -5.28 -8.28
N LEU A 19 6.17 -4.94 -8.63
CA LEU A 19 5.45 -3.84 -7.99
C LEU A 19 5.09 -4.12 -6.53
N LEU A 20 5.08 -5.40 -6.12
CA LEU A 20 4.80 -5.84 -4.75
C LEU A 20 6.06 -5.81 -3.87
N GLU A 21 7.24 -5.61 -4.47
CA GLU A 21 8.48 -5.42 -3.72
C GLU A 21 8.36 -4.21 -2.79
N THR A 22 8.84 -4.39 -1.56
CA THR A 22 8.71 -3.42 -0.50
C THR A 22 10.04 -3.30 0.23
N LEU A 23 10.53 -2.06 0.36
CA LEU A 23 11.68 -1.77 1.19
C LEU A 23 11.22 -1.45 2.61
N VAL A 24 11.66 -2.23 3.60
CA VAL A 24 11.39 -1.94 5.01
C VAL A 24 12.47 -0.99 5.52
N VAL A 25 12.04 0.17 6.03
CA VAL A 25 12.92 1.18 6.65
C VAL A 25 12.52 1.36 8.11
N LEU A 26 13.52 1.51 8.99
CA LEU A 26 13.33 1.75 10.41
C LEU A 26 13.38 3.26 10.70
N ILE A 27 12.26 3.84 11.11
CA ILE A 27 12.20 5.26 11.53
C ILE A 27 12.32 5.34 13.05
N PRO A 28 13.30 6.08 13.60
CA PRO A 28 13.42 6.30 15.04
C PRO A 28 12.16 6.95 15.63
N LYS A 29 11.69 6.49 16.80
CA LYS A 29 10.60 7.12 17.58
C LYS A 29 11.11 8.05 18.68
N VAL A 30 12.38 7.94 19.04
CA VAL A 30 13.06 8.69 20.10
C VAL A 30 14.45 9.12 19.62
N ASP A 31 15.03 10.11 20.27
CA ASP A 31 16.42 10.51 20.04
C ASP A 31 17.37 9.41 20.54
N ASN A 32 18.40 9.08 19.75
CA ASN A 32 19.42 8.07 20.06
C ASN A 32 18.83 6.69 20.44
N PRO A 33 18.14 6.00 19.52
CA PRO A 33 17.53 4.70 19.81
C PRO A 33 18.60 3.62 20.09
N MET A 34 18.41 2.88 21.16
CA MET A 34 19.30 1.80 21.62
C MET A 34 18.67 0.41 21.47
N HIS A 35 17.35 0.34 21.30
CA HIS A 35 16.59 -0.90 21.18
C HIS A 35 15.72 -0.93 19.93
N LEU A 36 15.55 -2.10 19.31
CA LEU A 36 14.71 -2.26 18.09
C LEU A 36 13.26 -1.81 18.30
N LYS A 37 12.71 -1.98 19.50
CA LYS A 37 11.36 -1.51 19.87
C LYS A 37 11.18 0.00 19.76
N GLU A 38 12.28 0.77 19.69
CA GLU A 38 12.29 2.24 19.58
C GLU A 38 12.23 2.70 18.13
N PHE A 39 12.25 1.78 17.18
CA PHE A 39 12.00 2.07 15.77
C PHE A 39 10.56 1.72 15.40
N ARG A 40 10.01 2.50 14.47
CA ARG A 40 8.78 2.17 13.74
C ARG A 40 9.19 1.62 12.37
N PRO A 41 8.91 0.34 12.05
CA PRO A 41 9.10 -0.13 10.68
C PRO A 41 8.07 0.54 9.76
N ILE A 42 8.54 1.05 8.62
CA ILE A 42 7.69 1.51 7.53
C ILE A 42 8.04 0.74 6.26
N SER A 43 7.00 0.25 5.60
CA SER A 43 7.05 -0.36 4.28
C SER A 43 6.98 0.74 3.21
N LEU A 44 8.09 0.96 2.50
CA LEU A 44 8.12 1.78 1.29
C LEU A 44 7.75 0.90 0.09
N CYS A 45 6.50 0.98 -0.33
CA CYS A 45 5.97 0.24 -1.48
C CYS A 45 6.11 1.05 -2.78
N ASN A 46 5.97 0.35 -3.91
CA ASN A 46 5.91 1.00 -5.22
C ASN A 46 4.71 1.96 -5.35
N VAL A 47 4.94 3.15 -5.93
CA VAL A 47 3.89 4.16 -6.13
C VAL A 47 2.76 3.66 -7.04
N ALA A 48 3.08 2.84 -8.05
CA ALA A 48 2.09 2.20 -8.92
C ALA A 48 1.18 1.28 -8.11
N PHE A 49 1.76 0.39 -7.30
CA PHE A 49 0.98 -0.49 -6.42
C PHE A 49 0.11 0.31 -5.43
N LYS A 50 0.66 1.37 -4.83
CA LYS A 50 -0.10 2.26 -3.94
C LYS A 50 -1.27 2.94 -4.65
N THR A 51 -1.08 3.30 -5.93
CA THR A 51 -2.13 3.93 -6.74
C THR A 51 -3.22 2.92 -7.10
N ILE A 52 -2.85 1.71 -7.53
CA ILE A 52 -3.79 0.61 -7.81
C ILE A 52 -4.63 0.31 -6.57
N SER A 53 -3.98 0.12 -5.41
CA SER A 53 -4.65 -0.13 -4.13
C SER A 53 -5.64 0.99 -3.77
N LYS A 54 -5.26 2.26 -3.94
CA LYS A 54 -6.18 3.40 -3.70
C LYS A 54 -7.40 3.40 -4.61
N VAL A 55 -7.24 3.06 -5.89
CA VAL A 55 -8.37 2.96 -6.83
C VAL A 55 -9.30 1.83 -6.43
N ILE A 56 -8.77 0.67 -6.02
CA ILE A 56 -9.57 -0.45 -5.51
C ILE A 56 -10.35 -0.03 -4.26
N VAL A 57 -9.71 0.60 -3.28
CA VAL A 57 -10.37 1.10 -2.07
C VAL A 57 -11.48 2.09 -2.42
N ALA A 58 -11.24 3.03 -3.35
CA ALA A 58 -12.24 3.98 -3.80
C ALA A 58 -13.47 3.30 -4.44
N ARG A 59 -13.26 2.19 -5.17
CA ARG A 59 -14.35 1.38 -5.77
C ARG A 59 -15.12 0.58 -4.71
N ILE A 60 -14.46 0.09 -3.67
CA ILE A 60 -15.11 -0.70 -2.60
C ILE A 60 -15.85 0.21 -1.61
N ARG A 61 -15.34 1.42 -1.35
CA ARG A 61 -15.84 2.35 -0.33
C ARG A 61 -17.37 2.53 -0.31
N PRO A 62 -18.09 2.68 -1.43
CA PRO A 62 -19.53 2.86 -1.42
C PRO A 62 -20.31 1.68 -0.82
N PHE A 63 -19.74 0.48 -0.85
CA PHE A 63 -20.39 -0.77 -0.40
C PHE A 63 -20.01 -1.16 1.03
N LEU A 64 -19.06 -0.45 1.66
CA LEU A 64 -18.54 -0.85 2.97
C LEU A 64 -19.63 -0.83 4.05
N ASN A 65 -20.58 0.10 3.98
CA ASN A 65 -21.68 0.19 4.94
C ASN A 65 -22.63 -1.02 4.90
N ASP A 66 -22.74 -1.68 3.74
CA ASP A 66 -23.61 -2.84 3.57
C ASP A 66 -22.89 -4.16 3.90
N ILE A 67 -21.55 -4.16 3.83
CA ILE A 67 -20.71 -5.36 3.99
C ILE A 67 -20.14 -5.46 5.42
N ILE A 68 -19.86 -4.33 6.07
CA ILE A 68 -19.31 -4.29 7.42
C ILE A 68 -20.45 -4.19 8.44
N GLY A 69 -20.61 -5.25 9.24
CA GLY A 69 -21.63 -5.33 10.29
C GLY A 69 -21.40 -4.35 11.46
N PRO A 70 -22.43 -4.16 12.31
CA PRO A 70 -22.40 -3.19 13.40
C PRO A 70 -21.54 -3.72 14.55
N PHE A 71 -20.25 -3.40 14.53
CA PHE A 71 -19.35 -3.50 15.68
C PHE A 71 -18.68 -2.16 15.91
#